data_AF-A0A9Q0CWY2-F1
#
_entry.id   AF-A0A9Q0CWY2-F1
#
_cell.length_a   1.000
_cell.length_b   1.000
_cell.length_c   1.000
_cell.angle_alpha   90.00
_cell.angle_beta   90.00
_cell.angle_gamma   90.00
#
_symmetry.space_group_name_H-M   'P 1'
#
loop_
_entity.id
_entity.type
_entity.pdbx_description
1 polymer ?
#
loop_
_entity_poly.entity_id
_entity_poly.type
_entity_poly.pdbx_seq_one_letter_code
_entity_poly.pdbx_strand_id
1 'polypeptide(L)'
;MLVQHPTNDVVSVHLVESCGCFYLVRLYGYGGGPTIYMDIYRLDTSCDKWWRVGSIGERVFFLTGMSNISVCANDVGIECNCIYYASSYVEDEQRIYKFCLDDHTLAFATTPIEETEKESRFCWFVPTRSQRMIRDSSISPTRVLSVATVDREAMEKKTLINQSFSQASEDKEVMEKKIAINVSRPWNDIPLDLLELLLTHLSLVDSLRLFTVCKEWNLASDSIHKAKRWPWLVYREKLDGTCKLLDPFTGKEYTTRVGLPSSVFPTQMLCSKDGWVIIILDAANTMLMVNPLNQDVVKLPFLEEFDEGVCGITFTSVPTSPDCVVLGFCTNRDDSIDFYKWQSGEENWTIMSDDDSHFSAAASMNPIFFREELYCLGESGELGVFNPAEKTWEVLDKPEPIYMEDILKMRFRLGARKIAIC
;
A
#
# COMPACT_ATOMS: atom_id res chain seq x y z
N MET A 1 -3.54 6.11 -37.38
CA MET A 1 -4.18 7.30 -36.77
C MET A 1 -3.37 7.60 -35.52
N LEU A 2 -2.58 8.67 -35.52
CA LEU A 2 -1.82 9.10 -34.35
C LEU A 2 -2.81 9.78 -33.40
N VAL A 3 -2.95 9.23 -32.20
CA VAL A 3 -3.76 9.81 -31.12
C VAL A 3 -3.16 11.18 -30.78
N GLN A 4 -3.96 12.23 -30.93
CA GLN A 4 -3.58 13.57 -30.48
C GLN A 4 -3.65 13.60 -28.96
N HIS A 5 -2.51 13.86 -28.30
CA HIS A 5 -2.48 14.11 -26.86
C HIS A 5 -2.96 15.55 -26.59
N PRO A 6 -3.96 15.77 -25.72
CA PRO A 6 -4.33 17.12 -25.34
C PRO A 6 -3.24 17.73 -24.44
N THR A 7 -3.21 19.05 -24.38
CA THR A 7 -2.37 19.87 -23.49
C THR A 7 -2.78 19.66 -22.02
N ASN A 8 -2.40 18.52 -21.44
CA ASN A 8 -2.74 18.14 -20.07
C ASN A 8 -1.54 18.40 -19.15
N ASP A 9 -1.81 18.92 -17.96
CA ASP A 9 -0.78 19.09 -16.93
C ASP A 9 -0.51 17.75 -16.25
N VAL A 10 0.74 17.53 -15.85
CA VAL A 10 1.12 16.38 -15.01
C VAL A 10 0.55 16.64 -13.62
N VAL A 11 -0.31 15.73 -13.16
CA VAL A 11 -0.97 15.82 -11.85
C VAL A 11 -0.10 15.20 -10.77
N SER A 12 0.55 14.08 -11.07
CA SER A 12 1.53 13.45 -10.18
C SER A 12 2.50 12.57 -10.95
N VAL A 13 3.68 12.40 -10.38
CA VAL A 13 4.69 11.42 -10.80
C VAL A 13 4.86 10.41 -9.68
N HIS A 14 5.28 9.18 -9.96
CA HIS A 14 5.44 8.12 -8.95
C HIS A 14 6.62 7.24 -9.34
N LEU A 15 7.50 6.94 -8.40
CA LEU A 15 8.58 5.96 -8.59
C LEU A 15 8.11 4.58 -8.12
N VAL A 16 8.41 3.51 -8.86
CA VAL A 16 8.06 2.14 -8.49
C VAL A 16 9.25 1.22 -8.75
N GLU A 17 9.65 0.44 -7.76
CA GLU A 17 10.59 -0.67 -7.93
C GLU A 17 9.80 -1.94 -8.23
N SER A 18 10.26 -2.67 -9.24
CA SER A 18 9.64 -3.91 -9.67
C SER A 18 10.67 -4.85 -10.27
N CYS A 19 10.94 -5.96 -9.57
CA CYS A 19 11.85 -7.02 -10.02
C CYS A 19 13.27 -6.50 -10.34
N GLY A 20 13.78 -5.59 -9.52
CA GLY A 20 15.08 -4.95 -9.66
C GLY A 20 15.16 -3.89 -10.76
N CYS A 21 14.02 -3.45 -11.30
CA CYS A 21 13.91 -2.38 -12.28
C CYS A 21 13.11 -1.22 -11.70
N PHE A 22 13.52 0.00 -12.04
CA PHE A 22 12.80 1.22 -11.64
C PHE A 22 11.84 1.63 -12.75
N TYR A 23 10.65 2.05 -12.35
CA TYR A 23 9.62 2.56 -13.21
C TYR A 23 9.17 3.94 -12.74
N LEU A 24 9.05 4.88 -13.67
CA LEU A 24 8.46 6.19 -13.45
C LEU A 24 7.06 6.19 -14.07
N VAL A 25 6.04 6.44 -13.26
CA VAL A 25 4.65 6.53 -13.69
C VAL A 25 4.21 7.99 -13.62
N ARG A 26 3.74 8.56 -14.73
CA ARG A 26 3.22 9.92 -14.80
C ARG A 26 1.71 9.89 -15.01
N LEU A 27 0.97 10.58 -14.17
CA LEU A 27 -0.48 10.72 -14.24
C LEU A 27 -0.82 12.10 -14.78
N TYR A 28 -1.59 12.15 -15.86
CA TYR A 28 -2.02 13.38 -16.52
C TYR A 28 -3.51 13.60 -16.30
N GLY A 29 -3.89 14.85 -16.11
CA GLY A 29 -5.26 15.27 -15.84
C GLY A 29 -5.48 16.75 -16.16
N TYR A 30 -6.72 17.19 -16.06
CA TYR A 30 -7.06 18.62 -16.08
C TYR A 30 -7.23 19.09 -14.64
N GLY A 31 -6.80 20.32 -14.33
CA GLY A 31 -6.81 20.88 -12.96
C GLY A 31 -8.03 20.50 -12.12
N GLY A 32 -7.80 19.64 -11.11
CA GLY A 32 -8.81 19.16 -10.16
C GLY A 32 -9.67 17.98 -10.62
N GLY A 33 -9.47 17.43 -11.83
CA GLY A 33 -10.20 16.29 -12.38
C GLY A 33 -9.46 14.95 -12.25
N PRO A 34 -10.14 13.81 -12.54
CA PRO A 34 -9.51 12.49 -12.50
C PRO A 34 -8.39 12.38 -13.54
N THR A 35 -7.43 11.51 -13.29
CA THR A 35 -6.40 11.14 -14.27
C THR A 35 -7.08 10.63 -15.54
N ILE A 36 -6.76 11.25 -16.67
CA ILE A 36 -7.30 10.89 -17.99
C ILE A 36 -6.31 10.05 -18.79
N TYR A 37 -5.04 10.07 -18.40
CA TYR A 37 -3.98 9.43 -19.15
C TYR A 37 -2.76 9.13 -18.27
N MET A 38 -2.05 8.04 -18.57
CA MET A 38 -0.82 7.65 -17.88
C MET A 38 0.28 7.27 -18.86
N ASP A 39 1.51 7.68 -18.55
CA ASP A 39 2.71 7.16 -19.19
C ASP A 39 3.58 6.44 -18.17
N ILE A 40 4.23 5.37 -18.62
CA ILE A 40 5.16 4.59 -17.83
C ILE A 40 6.50 4.59 -18.54
N TYR A 41 7.54 4.83 -17.77
CA TYR A 41 8.92 4.74 -18.21
C TYR A 41 9.63 3.72 -17.35
N ARG A 42 10.55 2.97 -17.94
CA ARG A 42 11.47 2.08 -17.25
C ARG A 42 12.87 2.66 -17.31
N LEU A 43 13.59 2.67 -16.20
CA LEU A 43 14.98 3.10 -16.16
C LEU A 43 15.87 2.03 -16.80
N ASP A 44 16.64 2.43 -17.79
CA ASP A 44 17.78 1.67 -18.27
C ASP A 44 19.02 2.10 -17.49
N THR A 45 19.40 1.29 -16.51
CA THR A 45 20.54 1.53 -15.62
C THR A 45 21.90 1.38 -16.30
N SER A 46 21.96 0.98 -17.58
CA SER A 46 23.22 0.93 -18.32
C SER A 46 23.64 2.28 -18.89
N CYS A 47 22.67 3.19 -19.07
CA CYS A 47 22.88 4.54 -19.57
C CYS A 47 22.15 5.62 -18.77
N ASP A 48 21.55 5.18 -17.65
CA ASP A 48 20.67 5.91 -16.75
C ASP A 48 19.58 6.69 -17.48
N LYS A 49 18.86 6.08 -18.44
CA LYS A 49 17.80 6.78 -19.20
C LYS A 49 16.43 6.17 -19.00
N TRP A 50 15.42 7.03 -18.94
CA TRP A 50 14.02 6.62 -18.97
C TRP A 50 13.61 6.20 -20.38
N TRP A 51 13.05 5.00 -20.50
CA TRP A 51 12.46 4.51 -21.73
C TRP A 51 10.97 4.27 -21.55
N ARG A 52 10.16 4.89 -22.40
CA ARG A 52 8.72 4.69 -22.37
C ARG A 52 8.37 3.23 -22.68
N VAL A 53 7.54 2.63 -21.85
CA VAL A 53 7.04 1.26 -22.02
C VAL A 53 5.52 1.27 -22.13
N GLY A 54 4.97 0.46 -23.04
CA GLY A 54 3.53 0.28 -23.19
C GLY A 54 2.95 -0.81 -22.30
N SER A 55 3.80 -1.57 -21.59
CA SER A 55 3.38 -2.68 -20.74
C SER A 55 4.37 -2.88 -19.59
N ILE A 56 3.83 -3.26 -18.43
CA ILE A 56 4.56 -3.72 -17.25
C ILE A 56 4.50 -5.26 -17.12
N GLY A 57 3.97 -5.96 -18.13
CA GLY A 57 3.91 -7.42 -18.19
C GLY A 57 2.95 -8.02 -17.17
N GLU A 58 3.37 -9.09 -16.50
CA GLU A 58 2.59 -9.81 -15.47
C GLU A 58 2.43 -9.05 -14.16
N ARG A 59 2.85 -7.78 -14.11
CA ARG A 59 2.89 -6.95 -12.90
C ARG A 59 1.65 -6.09 -12.78
N VAL A 60 1.37 -5.68 -11.56
CA VAL A 60 0.37 -4.67 -11.22
C VAL A 60 1.00 -3.67 -10.27
N PHE A 61 0.82 -2.38 -10.53
CA PHE A 61 1.31 -1.31 -9.66
C PHE A 61 0.17 -0.73 -8.83
N PHE A 62 0.45 -0.41 -7.57
CA PHE A 62 -0.48 0.18 -6.62
C PHE A 62 0.13 1.48 -6.11
N LEU A 63 -0.54 2.61 -6.35
CA LEU A 63 -0.01 3.95 -6.09
C LEU A 63 -0.87 4.73 -5.08
N THR A 64 -0.24 5.35 -4.08
CA THR A 64 -0.87 6.37 -3.21
C THR A 64 0.00 7.62 -3.03
N GLY A 65 1.11 7.75 -3.75
CA GLY A 65 2.07 8.87 -3.64
C GLY A 65 3.14 8.65 -2.57
N MET A 66 2.74 8.18 -1.38
CA MET A 66 3.63 7.87 -0.25
C MET A 66 4.03 6.39 -0.19
N SER A 67 3.15 5.51 -0.66
CA SER A 67 3.36 4.06 -0.68
C SER A 67 3.03 3.51 -2.05
N ASN A 68 4.09 3.22 -2.81
CA ASN A 68 3.98 2.66 -4.14
C ASN A 68 4.51 1.22 -4.14
N ILE A 69 3.70 0.29 -4.64
CA ILE A 69 3.98 -1.15 -4.53
C ILE A 69 3.81 -1.81 -5.89
N SER A 70 4.66 -2.81 -6.16
CA SER A 70 4.57 -3.64 -7.34
C SER A 70 4.44 -5.12 -6.98
N VAL A 71 3.46 -5.80 -7.57
CA VAL A 71 3.14 -7.20 -7.26
C VAL A 71 2.98 -8.02 -8.54
N CYS A 72 3.16 -9.34 -8.43
CA CYS A 72 2.82 -10.26 -9.51
C CYS A 72 1.29 -10.45 -9.53
N ALA A 73 0.66 -10.26 -10.68
CA ALA A 73 -0.79 -10.39 -10.84
C ALA A 73 -1.29 -11.79 -10.46
N ASN A 74 -0.48 -12.82 -10.74
CA ASN A 74 -0.82 -14.22 -10.45
C ASN A 74 -0.81 -14.53 -8.94
N ASP A 75 0.10 -13.90 -8.19
CA ASP A 75 0.22 -14.09 -6.74
C ASP A 75 -1.03 -13.55 -6.02
N VAL A 76 -1.56 -12.42 -6.49
CA VAL A 76 -2.74 -11.77 -5.91
C VAL A 76 -4.06 -12.22 -6.55
N GLY A 77 -4.00 -12.82 -7.74
CA GLY A 77 -5.13 -13.36 -8.49
C GLY A 77 -5.95 -12.29 -9.22
N ILE A 78 -5.29 -11.29 -9.83
CA ILE A 78 -5.94 -10.17 -10.53
C ILE A 78 -5.42 -10.03 -11.96
N GLU A 79 -6.02 -9.11 -12.73
CA GLU A 79 -5.58 -8.81 -14.09
C GLU A 79 -4.20 -8.10 -14.07
N CYS A 80 -3.28 -8.60 -14.89
CA CYS A 80 -1.96 -8.02 -15.07
C CYS A 80 -1.98 -6.73 -15.90
N ASN A 81 -0.83 -6.08 -16.04
CA ASN A 81 -0.67 -4.86 -16.85
C ASN A 81 -1.65 -3.73 -16.45
N CYS A 82 -1.92 -3.63 -15.15
CA CYS A 82 -2.85 -2.68 -14.58
C CYS A 82 -2.17 -1.79 -13.53
N ILE A 83 -2.70 -0.59 -13.36
CA ILE A 83 -2.32 0.33 -12.28
C ILE A 83 -3.55 0.62 -11.43
N TYR A 84 -3.44 0.38 -10.13
CA TYR A 84 -4.40 0.80 -9.13
C TYR A 84 -3.87 2.06 -8.46
N TYR A 85 -4.66 3.11 -8.36
CA TYR A 85 -4.25 4.31 -7.63
C TYR A 85 -5.40 4.89 -6.83
N ALA A 86 -5.09 5.39 -5.64
CA ALA A 86 -6.01 6.17 -4.84
C ALA A 86 -5.82 7.66 -5.20
N SER A 87 -6.93 8.36 -5.46
CA SER A 87 -6.92 9.79 -5.80
C SER A 87 -7.74 10.55 -4.77
N SER A 88 -7.18 11.64 -4.25
CA SER A 88 -7.75 12.44 -3.17
C SER A 88 -8.32 13.80 -3.58
N TYR A 89 -8.43 14.06 -4.89
CA TYR A 89 -8.64 15.41 -5.40
C TYR A 89 -10.10 15.92 -5.38
N VAL A 90 -11.11 15.06 -5.26
CA VAL A 90 -12.52 15.52 -5.22
C VAL A 90 -12.97 15.63 -3.77
N GLU A 91 -13.52 16.80 -3.40
CA GLU A 91 -13.89 17.17 -2.03
C GLU A 91 -14.91 16.24 -1.35
N ASP A 92 -15.53 15.29 -2.06
CA ASP A 92 -16.62 14.49 -1.50
C ASP A 92 -16.42 12.97 -1.56
N GLU A 93 -15.46 12.41 -2.34
CA GLU A 93 -15.35 10.95 -2.47
C GLU A 93 -13.93 10.45 -2.81
N GLN A 94 -13.27 9.82 -1.84
CA GLN A 94 -12.01 9.10 -2.05
C GLN A 94 -12.31 7.77 -2.77
N ARG A 95 -11.62 7.51 -3.88
CA ARG A 95 -11.87 6.32 -4.72
C ARG A 95 -10.58 5.67 -5.18
N ILE A 96 -10.61 4.35 -5.31
CA ILE A 96 -9.57 3.57 -5.97
C ILE A 96 -9.94 3.42 -7.44
N TYR A 97 -9.02 3.82 -8.30
CA TYR A 97 -9.13 3.72 -9.74
C TYR A 97 -8.25 2.59 -10.25
N LYS A 98 -8.74 1.87 -11.26
CA LYS A 98 -7.98 0.89 -12.03
C LYS A 98 -7.78 1.43 -13.43
N PHE A 99 -6.53 1.54 -13.86
CA PHE A 99 -6.14 1.86 -15.23
C PHE A 99 -5.54 0.63 -15.89
N CYS A 100 -6.14 0.16 -16.98
CA CYS A 100 -5.61 -0.95 -17.79
C CYS A 100 -4.71 -0.39 -18.90
N LEU A 101 -3.47 -0.89 -18.99
CA LEU A 101 -2.50 -0.39 -19.96
C LEU A 101 -2.69 -0.98 -21.36
N ASP A 102 -3.37 -2.12 -21.48
CA ASP A 102 -3.60 -2.78 -22.78
C ASP A 102 -4.60 -2.01 -23.66
N ASP A 103 -5.66 -1.47 -23.05
CA ASP A 103 -6.74 -0.77 -23.74
C ASP A 103 -6.90 0.70 -23.32
N HIS A 104 -6.06 1.18 -22.40
CA HIS A 104 -6.11 2.52 -21.82
C HIS A 104 -7.45 2.86 -21.17
N THR A 105 -8.14 1.87 -20.60
CA THR A 105 -9.41 2.08 -19.90
C THR A 105 -9.20 2.45 -18.43
N LEU A 106 -10.04 3.37 -17.95
CA LEU A 106 -10.14 3.76 -16.55
C LEU A 106 -11.47 3.24 -15.98
N ALA A 107 -11.40 2.50 -14.89
CA ALA A 107 -12.56 1.98 -14.17
C ALA A 107 -12.44 2.26 -12.67
N PHE A 108 -13.58 2.36 -11.99
CA PHE A 108 -13.60 2.37 -10.53
C PHE A 108 -13.33 0.95 -10.02
N ALA A 109 -12.34 0.79 -9.13
CA ALA A 109 -12.03 -0.49 -8.51
C ALA A 109 -12.96 -0.79 -7.33
N THR A 110 -13.37 0.25 -6.59
CA THR A 110 -14.22 0.13 -5.40
C THR A 110 -15.41 1.08 -5.45
N THR A 111 -16.37 0.84 -4.57
CA THR A 111 -17.34 1.87 -4.17
C THR A 111 -16.62 3.08 -3.56
N PRO A 112 -17.25 4.26 -3.56
CA PRO A 112 -16.74 5.43 -2.85
C PRO A 112 -16.41 5.09 -1.40
N ILE A 113 -15.26 5.53 -0.94
CA ILE A 113 -14.92 5.52 0.48
C ILE A 113 -15.65 6.73 1.09
N GLU A 114 -16.64 6.48 1.95
CA GLU A 114 -17.46 7.52 2.59
C GLU A 114 -16.60 8.56 3.31
N GLU A 115 -17.04 9.82 3.29
CA GLU A 115 -16.41 11.03 3.85
C GLU A 115 -15.36 10.75 4.92
N THR A 116 -14.11 10.62 4.48
CA THR A 116 -12.96 10.64 5.35
C THR A 116 -12.53 12.11 5.50
N GLU A 117 -12.23 12.58 6.71
CA GLU A 117 -11.70 13.95 6.92
C GLU A 117 -10.61 14.27 5.88
N LYS A 118 -10.54 15.54 5.44
CA LYS A 118 -9.74 16.02 4.28
C LYS A 118 -8.26 15.59 4.24
N GLU A 119 -7.73 15.04 5.33
CA GLU A 119 -6.34 14.60 5.52
C GLU A 119 -6.20 13.08 5.74
N SER A 120 -7.08 12.29 5.12
CA SER A 120 -6.97 10.83 5.19
C SER A 120 -5.86 10.34 4.27
N ARG A 121 -4.73 9.96 4.90
CA ARG A 121 -3.54 9.51 4.18
C ARG A 121 -3.61 8.00 4.00
N PHE A 122 -3.71 7.58 2.75
CA PHE A 122 -3.86 6.19 2.33
C PHE A 122 -2.51 5.51 2.16
N CYS A 123 -2.43 4.24 2.56
CA CYS A 123 -1.23 3.45 2.37
C CYS A 123 -1.60 2.04 1.89
N TRP A 124 -1.02 1.61 0.77
CA TRP A 124 -1.13 0.22 0.35
C TRP A 124 -0.38 -0.67 1.33
N PHE A 125 -1.03 -1.74 1.78
CA PHE A 125 -0.53 -2.67 2.78
C PHE A 125 -0.43 -4.07 2.19
N VAL A 126 0.76 -4.65 2.30
CA VAL A 126 1.05 -6.03 1.88
C VAL A 126 1.42 -6.85 3.12
N PRO A 127 0.78 -8.01 3.34
CA PRO A 127 1.19 -8.95 4.38
C PRO A 127 2.64 -9.42 4.18
N THR A 128 3.37 -9.55 5.28
CA THR A 128 4.76 -10.01 5.24
C THR A 128 4.90 -11.53 5.09
N ARG A 129 6.07 -11.97 4.59
CA ARG A 129 6.44 -13.39 4.44
C ARG A 129 6.74 -14.12 5.75
N SER A 130 6.91 -13.40 6.85
CA SER A 130 7.22 -13.99 8.17
C SER A 130 6.36 -13.32 9.22
N GLN A 131 5.28 -13.96 9.64
CA GLN A 131 4.45 -13.48 10.73
C GLN A 131 4.50 -14.45 11.91
N ARG A 132 5.08 -13.99 13.02
CA ARG A 132 4.73 -14.57 14.34
C ARG A 132 3.34 -14.06 14.73
N MET A 133 2.28 -14.68 14.23
CA MET A 133 0.93 -14.39 14.71
C MET A 133 0.77 -14.97 16.11
N ILE A 134 0.83 -14.09 17.12
CA ILE A 134 0.31 -14.24 18.48
C ILE A 134 0.67 -15.59 19.15
N ARG A 135 1.70 -15.58 20.01
CA ARG A 135 1.99 -16.70 20.94
C ARG A 135 1.10 -16.69 22.18
N ASP A 136 0.39 -15.60 22.45
CA ASP A 136 -0.28 -15.42 23.73
C ASP A 136 -1.76 -15.80 23.65
N SER A 137 -2.13 -16.88 24.36
CA SER A 137 -3.46 -17.50 24.38
C SER A 137 -4.58 -16.63 24.97
N SER A 138 -4.29 -15.37 25.32
CA SER A 138 -5.24 -14.44 25.93
C SER A 138 -5.89 -13.46 24.94
N ILE A 139 -5.38 -13.35 23.70
CA ILE A 139 -5.88 -12.42 22.69
C ILE A 139 -6.60 -13.22 21.60
N SER A 140 -7.94 -13.15 21.57
CA SER A 140 -8.72 -13.73 20.48
C SER A 140 -8.44 -12.98 19.17
N PRO A 141 -8.04 -13.65 18.08
CA PRO A 141 -7.77 -12.95 16.82
C PRO A 141 -9.06 -12.40 16.16
N THR A 142 -10.24 -12.80 16.66
CA THR A 142 -11.54 -12.17 16.37
C THR A 142 -11.59 -10.69 16.77
N ARG A 143 -10.65 -10.18 17.58
CA ARG A 143 -10.52 -8.75 17.90
C ARG A 143 -9.60 -7.98 16.94
N VAL A 144 -8.84 -8.65 16.06
CA VAL A 144 -7.90 -7.97 15.15
C VAL A 144 -8.63 -7.28 14.01
N LEU A 145 -9.64 -7.94 13.43
CA LEU A 145 -10.47 -7.40 12.36
C LEU A 145 -11.94 -7.55 12.74
N SER A 146 -12.57 -6.48 13.23
CA SER A 146 -14.02 -6.43 13.33
C SER A 146 -14.60 -5.95 12.00
N VAL A 147 -15.49 -6.74 11.40
CA VAL A 147 -16.27 -6.27 10.24
C VAL A 147 -17.21 -5.17 10.74
N ALA A 148 -17.18 -4.01 10.12
CA ALA A 148 -18.19 -2.98 10.32
C ALA A 148 -19.48 -3.44 9.63
N THR A 149 -20.20 -4.42 10.19
CA THR A 149 -21.49 -4.82 9.63
C THR A 149 -22.54 -3.79 9.99
N VAL A 150 -22.93 -2.97 9.01
CA VAL A 150 -24.34 -2.55 8.90
C VAL A 150 -25.11 -3.70 8.22
N ASP A 151 -25.17 -4.87 8.87
CA ASP A 151 -26.02 -5.98 8.43
C ASP A 151 -27.07 -6.28 9.51
N ARG A 152 -28.14 -5.48 9.49
CA ARG A 152 -29.37 -5.74 10.26
C ARG A 152 -29.93 -7.14 9.93
N GLU A 153 -29.74 -7.63 8.71
CA GLU A 153 -30.30 -8.90 8.22
C GLU A 153 -29.59 -10.15 8.75
N ALA A 154 -28.29 -10.10 9.04
CA ALA A 154 -27.55 -11.25 9.58
C ALA A 154 -27.92 -11.53 11.04
N MET A 155 -28.29 -10.49 11.79
CA MET A 155 -28.76 -10.60 13.17
C MET A 155 -30.15 -11.25 13.23
N GLU A 156 -31.06 -10.90 12.31
CA GLU A 156 -32.39 -11.51 12.22
C GLU A 156 -32.35 -13.00 11.83
N LYS A 157 -31.47 -13.40 10.89
CA LYS A 157 -31.29 -14.81 10.52
C LYS A 157 -30.73 -15.66 11.65
N LYS A 158 -29.83 -15.12 12.48
CA LYS A 158 -29.33 -15.82 13.69
C LYS A 158 -30.44 -16.05 14.72
N THR A 159 -31.36 -15.09 14.86
CA THR A 159 -32.50 -15.19 15.80
C THR A 159 -33.56 -16.18 15.32
N LEU A 160 -33.84 -16.22 14.00
CA LEU A 160 -34.79 -17.17 13.38
C LEU A 160 -34.32 -18.63 13.40
N ILE A 161 -33.01 -18.88 13.23
CA ILE A 161 -32.44 -20.22 13.34
C ILE A 161 -32.52 -20.72 14.78
N ASN A 162 -32.23 -19.86 15.77
CA ASN A 162 -32.30 -20.29 17.18
C ASN A 162 -33.75 -20.51 17.67
N GLN A 163 -34.73 -19.76 17.16
CA GLN A 163 -36.14 -19.96 17.49
C GLN A 163 -36.73 -21.25 16.88
N SER A 164 -36.25 -21.67 15.71
CA SER A 164 -36.69 -22.92 15.06
C SER A 164 -36.10 -24.19 15.71
N PHE A 165 -35.00 -24.07 16.48
CA PHE A 165 -34.42 -25.18 17.26
C PHE A 165 -35.03 -25.37 18.66
N SER A 166 -35.82 -24.42 19.17
CA SER A 166 -36.45 -24.52 20.49
C SER A 166 -37.77 -25.29 20.54
N GLN A 167 -38.32 -25.76 19.41
CA GLN A 167 -39.60 -26.46 19.35
C GLN A 167 -39.53 -27.95 18.95
N ALA A 168 -38.32 -28.51 18.77
CA ALA A 168 -38.14 -29.93 18.47
C ALA A 168 -37.35 -30.62 19.59
N SER A 169 -37.90 -30.60 20.80
CA SER A 169 -37.37 -31.30 21.97
C SER A 169 -38.45 -32.22 22.51
N GLU A 170 -38.53 -33.44 21.96
CA GLU A 170 -38.96 -34.62 22.72
C GLU A 170 -38.63 -35.97 22.03
N ASP A 171 -38.31 -36.00 20.72
CA ASP A 171 -38.05 -37.28 20.01
C ASP A 171 -36.56 -37.62 19.74
N LYS A 172 -35.60 -36.83 20.24
CA LYS A 172 -34.17 -36.99 19.91
C LYS A 172 -33.43 -38.08 20.72
N GLU A 173 -33.98 -38.50 21.85
CA GLU A 173 -33.25 -39.33 22.83
C GLU A 173 -33.08 -40.80 22.40
N VAL A 174 -33.86 -41.27 21.41
CA VAL A 174 -33.82 -42.68 20.96
C VAL A 174 -32.93 -42.87 19.72
N MET A 175 -32.66 -41.83 18.94
CA MET A 175 -31.90 -41.93 17.68
C MET A 175 -30.40 -41.62 17.83
N GLU A 176 -29.99 -40.96 18.93
CA GLU A 176 -28.58 -40.61 19.20
C GLU A 176 -27.72 -41.81 19.67
N LYS A 177 -28.33 -42.95 20.04
CA LYS A 177 -27.58 -44.14 20.51
C LYS A 177 -27.04 -45.07 19.42
N LYS A 178 -27.22 -44.78 18.13
CA LYS A 178 -26.78 -45.69 17.04
C LYS A 178 -25.83 -45.10 15.98
N ILE A 179 -25.38 -43.85 16.12
CA ILE A 179 -24.35 -43.27 15.24
C ILE A 179 -23.15 -42.76 16.08
N ALA A 180 -22.82 -43.47 17.16
CA ALA A 180 -21.52 -43.33 17.82
C ALA A 180 -20.49 -44.23 17.11
N ILE A 181 -20.32 -44.07 15.79
CA ILE A 181 -19.05 -44.42 15.15
C ILE A 181 -18.21 -43.16 15.22
N ASN A 182 -17.47 -43.12 16.31
CA ASN A 182 -16.54 -42.12 16.75
C ASN A 182 -15.37 -42.00 15.76
N VAL A 183 -15.50 -41.10 14.78
CA VAL A 183 -14.33 -40.46 14.18
C VAL A 183 -14.59 -38.95 14.10
N SER A 184 -14.70 -38.32 15.26
CA SER A 184 -14.31 -36.91 15.39
C SER A 184 -12.81 -36.87 15.11
N ARG A 185 -12.39 -36.73 13.85
CA ARG A 185 -11.01 -36.36 13.55
C ARG A 185 -10.82 -34.97 14.18
N PRO A 186 -9.94 -34.80 15.18
CA PRO A 186 -9.64 -33.47 15.68
C PRO A 186 -9.16 -32.61 14.51
N TRP A 187 -9.69 -31.39 14.39
CA TRP A 187 -9.26 -30.47 13.33
C TRP A 187 -7.73 -30.21 13.36
N ASN A 188 -7.08 -30.44 14.50
CA ASN A 188 -5.64 -30.33 14.70
C ASN A 188 -4.79 -31.29 13.84
N ASP A 189 -5.40 -32.33 13.26
CA ASP A 189 -4.67 -33.36 12.48
C ASP A 189 -4.42 -32.95 11.01
N ILE A 190 -4.83 -31.74 10.58
CA ILE A 190 -4.56 -31.28 9.21
C ILE A 190 -3.06 -30.97 9.06
N PRO A 191 -2.35 -31.63 8.13
CA PRO A 191 -0.96 -31.33 7.83
C PRO A 191 -0.72 -29.87 7.40
N LEU A 192 0.44 -29.32 7.77
CA LEU A 192 0.80 -27.92 7.49
C LEU A 192 0.78 -27.59 6.00
N ASP A 193 1.25 -28.50 5.15
CA ASP A 193 1.23 -28.37 3.68
C ASP A 193 -0.19 -28.22 3.11
N LEU A 194 -1.18 -28.91 3.69
CA LEU A 194 -2.58 -28.73 3.30
C LEU A 194 -3.14 -27.39 3.77
N LEU A 195 -2.77 -26.94 4.97
CA LEU A 195 -3.16 -25.60 5.45
C LEU A 195 -2.58 -24.51 4.55
N GLU A 196 -1.30 -24.63 4.18
CA GLU A 196 -0.64 -23.70 3.26
C GLU A 196 -1.29 -23.72 1.87
N LEU A 197 -1.70 -24.88 1.37
CA LEU A 197 -2.45 -24.98 0.13
C LEU A 197 -3.81 -24.28 0.24
N LEU A 198 -4.52 -24.45 1.36
CA LEU A 198 -5.79 -23.75 1.60
C LEU A 198 -5.58 -22.23 1.58
N LEU A 199 -4.50 -21.72 2.19
CA LEU A 199 -4.19 -20.29 2.18
C LEU A 199 -4.13 -19.73 0.75
N THR A 200 -3.57 -20.46 -0.22
CA THR A 200 -3.52 -20.02 -1.64
C THR A 200 -4.88 -19.79 -2.30
N HIS A 201 -5.97 -20.22 -1.66
CA HIS A 201 -7.33 -20.06 -2.14
C HIS A 201 -8.19 -19.14 -1.26
N LEU A 202 -7.66 -18.69 -0.12
CA LEU A 202 -8.37 -17.84 0.83
C LEU A 202 -8.02 -16.37 0.63
N SER A 203 -8.96 -15.50 1.03
CA SER A 203 -8.67 -14.09 1.25
C SER A 203 -7.74 -13.93 2.46
N LEU A 204 -7.08 -12.79 2.59
CA LEU A 204 -6.31 -12.48 3.79
C LEU A 204 -7.16 -12.53 5.07
N VAL A 205 -8.43 -12.07 5.06
CA VAL A 205 -9.32 -12.19 6.24
C VAL A 205 -9.63 -13.65 6.58
N ASP A 206 -9.98 -14.45 5.59
CA ASP A 206 -10.35 -15.84 5.84
C ASP A 206 -9.13 -16.65 6.30
N SER A 207 -7.94 -16.28 5.83
CA SER A 207 -6.66 -16.81 6.32
C SER A 207 -6.44 -16.46 7.80
N LEU A 208 -6.68 -15.20 8.19
CA LEU A 208 -6.61 -14.79 9.61
C LEU A 208 -7.61 -15.55 10.48
N ARG A 209 -8.83 -15.78 9.97
CA ARG A 209 -9.85 -16.60 10.65
C ARG A 209 -9.40 -18.06 10.79
N LEU A 210 -8.76 -18.61 9.76
CA LEU A 210 -8.23 -19.97 9.77
C LEU A 210 -7.21 -20.16 10.91
N PHE A 211 -6.34 -19.18 11.16
CA PHE A 211 -5.38 -19.24 12.27
C PHE A 211 -6.02 -19.24 13.67
N THR A 212 -7.30 -18.89 13.77
CA THR A 212 -8.04 -18.88 15.06
C THR A 212 -8.62 -20.21 15.47
N VAL A 213 -8.62 -21.20 14.55
CA VAL A 213 -9.30 -22.49 14.76
C VAL A 213 -8.65 -23.29 15.89
N CYS A 214 -7.32 -23.46 15.84
CA CYS A 214 -6.54 -24.12 16.88
C CYS A 214 -5.06 -23.69 16.81
N LYS A 215 -4.27 -24.08 17.83
CA LYS A 215 -2.85 -23.71 17.93
C LYS A 215 -2.02 -24.28 16.77
N GLU A 216 -2.35 -25.48 16.33
CA GLU A 216 -1.68 -26.20 15.25
C GLU A 216 -1.91 -25.50 13.90
N TRP A 217 -3.11 -24.96 13.68
CA TRP A 217 -3.40 -24.22 12.44
C TRP A 217 -2.72 -22.85 12.40
N ASN A 218 -2.53 -22.21 13.55
CA ASN A 218 -1.78 -20.97 13.64
C ASN A 218 -0.31 -21.13 13.21
N LEU A 219 0.23 -22.35 13.18
CA LEU A 219 1.56 -22.60 12.63
C LEU A 219 1.67 -22.24 11.14
N ALA A 220 0.55 -22.22 10.41
CA ALA A 220 0.50 -21.78 9.01
C ALA A 220 0.56 -20.26 8.82
N SER A 221 0.59 -19.47 9.91
CA SER A 221 0.62 -18.00 9.83
C SER A 221 1.89 -17.44 9.19
N ASP A 222 3.01 -18.15 9.28
CA ASP A 222 4.23 -17.81 8.54
C ASP A 222 4.00 -17.83 7.01
N SER A 223 3.02 -18.61 6.55
CA SER A 223 2.63 -18.73 5.15
C SER A 223 1.49 -17.80 4.74
N ILE A 224 1.11 -16.80 5.55
CA ILE A 224 0.02 -15.86 5.23
C ILE A 224 0.24 -15.07 3.94
N HIS A 225 1.50 -14.85 3.53
CA HIS A 225 1.85 -14.21 2.27
C HIS A 225 1.36 -15.00 1.04
N LYS A 226 1.02 -16.28 1.21
CA LYS A 226 0.40 -17.13 0.18
C LYS A 226 -1.09 -16.86 0.01
N ALA A 227 -1.73 -16.16 0.95
CA ALA A 227 -3.13 -15.75 0.83
C ALA A 227 -3.32 -14.89 -0.41
N LYS A 228 -4.46 -15.02 -1.10
CA LYS A 228 -4.80 -14.18 -2.25
C LYS A 228 -5.48 -12.88 -1.81
N ARG A 229 -5.63 -11.95 -2.76
CA ARG A 229 -6.36 -10.68 -2.62
C ARG A 229 -5.73 -9.69 -1.63
N TRP A 230 -4.47 -9.34 -1.90
CA TRP A 230 -3.74 -8.19 -1.37
C TRP A 230 -3.16 -7.40 -2.57
N PRO A 231 -2.60 -6.18 -2.42
CA PRO A 231 -2.57 -5.34 -1.22
C PRO A 231 -3.95 -4.86 -0.78
N TRP A 232 -4.06 -4.44 0.48
CA TRP A 232 -5.22 -3.73 1.00
C TRP A 232 -4.91 -2.26 1.20
N LEU A 233 -5.92 -1.41 1.15
CA LEU A 233 -5.75 0.00 1.46
C LEU A 233 -5.94 0.20 2.97
N VAL A 234 -4.88 0.60 3.66
CA VAL A 234 -4.99 1.08 5.05
C VAL A 234 -5.30 2.58 4.96
N TYR A 235 -6.31 3.00 5.70
CA TYR A 235 -6.62 4.42 5.86
C TYR A 235 -7.24 4.68 7.22
N ARG A 236 -7.23 5.95 7.60
CA ARG A 236 -7.91 6.45 8.78
C ARG A 236 -9.28 6.97 8.37
N GLU A 237 -10.31 6.54 9.06
CA GLU A 237 -11.67 7.08 8.88
C GLU A 237 -11.96 8.20 9.90
N LYS A 238 -11.52 8.04 11.15
CA LYS A 238 -11.86 8.93 12.27
C LYS A 238 -10.66 9.24 13.16
N LEU A 239 -10.73 10.35 13.88
CA LEU A 239 -9.84 10.71 15.00
C LEU A 239 -10.19 9.89 16.26
N ASP A 240 -10.31 8.57 16.16
CA ASP A 240 -10.62 7.67 17.28
C ASP A 240 -9.56 6.56 17.50
N GLY A 241 -8.47 6.61 16.72
CA GLY A 241 -7.33 5.70 16.82
C GLY A 241 -7.57 4.37 16.09
N THR A 242 -8.69 4.24 15.39
CA THR A 242 -8.97 3.09 14.53
C THR A 242 -8.44 3.29 13.13
N CYS A 243 -8.04 2.19 12.49
CA CYS A 243 -7.70 2.16 11.07
C CYS A 243 -8.67 1.23 10.35
N LYS A 244 -9.00 1.60 9.12
CA LYS A 244 -9.75 0.77 8.19
C LYS A 244 -8.78 0.07 7.25
N LEU A 245 -9.10 -1.17 6.95
CA LEU A 245 -8.47 -2.00 5.95
C LEU A 245 -9.52 -2.29 4.89
N LEU A 246 -9.38 -1.67 3.72
CA LEU A 246 -10.26 -1.89 2.58
C LEU A 246 -9.64 -2.92 1.63
N ASP A 247 -10.40 -3.97 1.36
CA ASP A 247 -10.11 -4.90 0.27
C ASP A 247 -10.54 -4.25 -1.06
N PRO A 248 -9.60 -3.84 -1.93
CA PRO A 248 -9.92 -3.12 -3.16
C PRO A 248 -10.65 -3.98 -4.19
N PHE A 249 -10.73 -5.30 -4.00
CA PHE A 249 -11.33 -6.23 -4.96
C PHE A 249 -12.74 -6.65 -4.57
N THR A 250 -13.07 -6.59 -3.28
CA THR A 250 -14.41 -6.92 -2.79
C THR A 250 -15.18 -5.70 -2.29
N GLY A 251 -14.51 -4.57 -2.09
CA GLY A 251 -15.07 -3.38 -1.46
C GLY A 251 -15.37 -3.56 0.02
N LYS A 252 -14.93 -4.67 0.64
CA LYS A 252 -15.17 -4.94 2.05
C LYS A 252 -14.19 -4.16 2.91
N GLU A 253 -14.74 -3.52 3.93
CA GLU A 253 -13.96 -2.83 4.95
C GLU A 253 -13.87 -3.66 6.24
N TYR A 254 -12.69 -3.60 6.84
CA TYR A 254 -12.40 -4.20 8.13
C TYR A 254 -11.82 -3.14 9.05
N THR A 255 -12.34 -3.05 10.27
CA THR A 255 -11.78 -2.15 11.29
C THR A 255 -10.73 -2.90 12.10
N THR A 256 -9.52 -2.36 12.15
CA THR A 256 -8.47 -2.79 13.07
C THR A 256 -8.17 -1.69 14.08
N ARG A 257 -7.82 -2.08 15.29
CA ARG A 257 -7.20 -1.18 16.25
C ARG A 257 -5.71 -1.36 16.16
N VAL A 258 -5.01 -0.31 15.78
CA VAL A 258 -3.59 -0.21 16.08
C VAL A 258 -3.49 -0.12 17.60
N GLY A 259 -2.51 -0.78 18.23
CA GLY A 259 -2.34 -0.83 19.69
C GLY A 259 -1.96 0.51 20.33
N LEU A 260 -2.58 1.60 19.90
CA LEU A 260 -2.35 2.96 20.35
C LEU A 260 -3.19 3.25 21.60
N PRO A 261 -2.69 4.09 22.53
CA PRO A 261 -3.52 4.63 23.59
C PRO A 261 -4.74 5.36 23.03
N SER A 262 -5.90 5.25 23.68
CA SER A 262 -7.19 5.82 23.22
C SER A 262 -7.21 7.35 23.01
N SER A 263 -6.13 8.05 23.40
CA SER A 263 -5.99 9.51 23.32
C SER A 263 -5.09 9.97 22.17
N VAL A 264 -4.63 9.06 21.31
CA VAL A 264 -3.64 9.35 20.27
C VAL A 264 -4.19 8.93 18.91
N PHE A 265 -4.17 9.84 17.93
CA PHE A 265 -4.88 9.67 16.66
C PHE A 265 -3.93 9.87 15.48
N PRO A 266 -3.65 8.84 14.67
CA PRO A 266 -2.70 8.99 13.57
C PRO A 266 -3.09 10.13 12.63
N THR A 267 -2.20 11.09 12.41
CA THR A 267 -2.38 12.18 11.46
C THR A 267 -1.95 11.77 10.05
N GLN A 268 -0.93 10.91 9.92
CA GLN A 268 -0.38 10.45 8.65
C GLN A 268 -0.12 8.95 8.60
N MET A 269 -0.17 8.42 7.38
CA MET A 269 0.56 7.22 6.99
C MET A 269 1.64 7.62 5.98
N LEU A 270 2.90 7.27 6.26
CA LEU A 270 4.07 7.73 5.50
C LEU A 270 4.62 6.67 4.55
N CYS A 271 4.63 5.40 4.98
CA CYS A 271 5.24 4.31 4.23
C CYS A 271 4.60 2.99 4.67
N SER A 272 4.51 2.01 3.77
CA SER A 272 4.28 0.62 4.15
C SER A 272 5.19 -0.31 3.39
N LYS A 273 5.76 -1.27 4.14
CA LYS A 273 6.64 -2.31 3.62
C LYS A 273 6.62 -3.50 4.57
N ASP A 274 6.77 -4.70 4.03
CA ASP A 274 6.89 -5.95 4.82
C ASP A 274 5.86 -6.10 5.95
N GLY A 275 4.58 -5.77 5.72
CA GLY A 275 3.52 -5.91 6.73
C GLY A 275 3.54 -4.86 7.85
N TRP A 276 4.31 -3.79 7.70
CA TRP A 276 4.37 -2.66 8.62
C TRP A 276 4.00 -1.36 7.93
N VAL A 277 3.52 -0.40 8.70
CA VAL A 277 3.15 0.96 8.28
C VAL A 277 3.82 1.96 9.21
N ILE A 278 4.46 2.99 8.68
CA ILE A 278 4.90 4.13 9.49
C ILE A 278 3.76 5.14 9.58
N ILE A 279 3.39 5.52 10.80
CA ILE A 279 2.35 6.51 11.09
C ILE A 279 2.92 7.68 11.91
N ILE A 280 2.41 8.88 11.65
CA ILE A 280 2.57 10.04 12.53
C ILE A 280 1.33 10.15 13.39
N LEU A 281 1.48 10.45 14.68
CA LEU A 281 0.40 10.43 15.66
C LEU A 281 -0.19 11.78 16.06
N ASP A 282 0.58 12.87 15.94
CA ASP A 282 0.17 14.16 16.48
C ASP A 282 0.97 15.29 15.84
N ALA A 283 0.60 16.53 16.19
CA ALA A 283 1.32 17.74 15.78
C ALA A 283 2.75 17.83 16.37
N ALA A 284 3.11 16.92 17.29
CA ALA A 284 4.47 16.77 17.80
C ALA A 284 5.24 15.70 17.02
N ASN A 285 4.79 15.33 15.82
CA ASN A 285 5.46 14.40 14.91
C ASN A 285 5.90 13.09 15.58
N THR A 286 5.11 12.55 16.51
CA THR A 286 5.43 11.27 17.12
C THR A 286 5.26 10.15 16.08
N MET A 287 6.37 9.50 15.70
CA MET A 287 6.38 8.46 14.66
C MET A 287 6.38 7.05 15.25
N LEU A 288 5.52 6.17 14.72
CA LEU A 288 5.46 4.76 15.07
C LEU A 288 5.50 3.88 13.83
N MET A 289 6.19 2.75 13.92
CA MET A 289 6.05 1.65 12.98
C MET A 289 5.04 0.66 13.57
N VAL A 290 3.97 0.38 12.85
CA VAL A 290 2.86 -0.43 13.34
C VAL A 290 2.53 -1.56 12.38
N ASN A 291 2.23 -2.73 12.94
CA ASN A 291 1.71 -3.85 12.17
C ASN A 291 0.19 -3.97 12.44
N PRO A 292 -0.68 -3.68 11.46
CA PRO A 292 -2.12 -3.64 11.65
C PRO A 292 -2.76 -5.02 11.85
N LEU A 293 -2.02 -6.12 11.61
CA LEU A 293 -2.52 -7.50 11.71
C LEU A 293 -2.17 -8.18 13.03
N ASN A 294 -1.05 -7.84 13.65
CA ASN A 294 -0.66 -8.42 14.94
C ASN A 294 -0.56 -7.40 16.08
N GLN A 295 -0.75 -6.11 15.78
CA GLN A 295 -0.71 -4.98 16.71
C GLN A 295 0.66 -4.72 17.34
N ASP A 296 1.73 -5.27 16.76
CA ASP A 296 3.08 -4.93 17.18
C ASP A 296 3.38 -3.46 16.83
N VAL A 297 4.12 -2.80 17.71
CA VAL A 297 4.48 -1.38 17.59
C VAL A 297 5.96 -1.20 17.92
N VAL A 298 6.68 -0.47 17.08
CA VAL A 298 8.03 0.03 17.34
C VAL A 298 7.98 1.55 17.33
N LYS A 299 8.45 2.18 18.41
CA LYS A 299 8.49 3.63 18.54
C LYS A 299 9.81 4.17 17.97
N LEU A 300 9.71 5.16 17.09
CA LEU A 300 10.88 5.89 16.59
C LEU A 300 11.19 7.08 17.53
N PRO A 301 12.47 7.52 17.61
CA PRO A 301 12.82 8.74 18.31
C PRO A 301 12.13 9.95 17.71
N PHE A 302 11.92 10.99 18.51
CA PHE A 302 11.39 12.27 18.03
C PHE A 302 12.36 12.90 17.03
N LEU A 303 11.82 13.49 15.96
CA LEU A 303 12.57 14.18 14.91
C LEU A 303 12.00 15.60 14.78
N GLU A 304 12.77 16.58 15.26
CA GLU A 304 12.32 17.97 15.44
C GLU A 304 12.03 18.68 14.12
N GLU A 305 12.80 18.37 13.06
CA GLU A 305 12.78 19.08 11.78
C GLU A 305 12.03 18.31 10.67
N PHE A 306 11.22 17.32 11.03
CA PHE A 306 10.46 16.55 10.03
C PHE A 306 9.24 17.35 9.54
N ASP A 307 9.33 17.94 8.34
CA ASP A 307 8.18 18.52 7.64
C ASP A 307 7.53 17.48 6.70
N GLU A 308 6.43 16.89 7.16
CA GLU A 308 5.67 15.88 6.41
C GLU A 308 5.19 16.31 5.02
N GLY A 309 5.15 17.62 4.71
CA GLY A 309 4.80 18.13 3.39
C GLY A 309 5.94 18.08 2.37
N VAL A 310 7.19 17.91 2.83
CA VAL A 310 8.42 17.87 2.00
C VAL A 310 9.38 16.70 2.32
N CYS A 311 9.01 15.81 3.25
CA CYS A 311 9.80 14.62 3.60
C CYS A 311 9.26 13.28 3.04
N GLY A 312 10.18 12.38 2.66
CA GLY A 312 9.90 10.98 2.33
C GLY A 312 10.62 10.01 3.28
N ILE A 313 10.04 8.84 3.57
CA ILE A 313 10.63 7.85 4.49
C ILE A 313 10.39 6.41 4.06
N THR A 314 11.35 5.53 4.38
CA THR A 314 11.29 4.09 4.14
C THR A 314 12.14 3.34 5.17
N PHE A 315 12.18 2.01 5.07
CA PHE A 315 12.99 1.17 5.95
C PHE A 315 13.52 -0.07 5.24
N THR A 316 14.60 -0.65 5.76
CA THR A 316 15.37 -1.70 5.08
C THR A 316 14.77 -3.10 5.23
N SER A 317 14.24 -3.43 6.42
CA SER A 317 13.66 -4.74 6.76
C SER A 317 12.62 -4.62 7.87
N VAL A 318 12.04 -5.74 8.34
CA VAL A 318 11.04 -5.69 9.41
C VAL A 318 11.55 -4.96 10.67
N PRO A 319 10.78 -4.06 11.30
CA PRO A 319 11.21 -3.24 12.44
C PRO A 319 11.70 -4.02 13.67
N THR A 320 11.28 -5.27 13.80
CA THR A 320 11.70 -6.18 14.88
C THR A 320 13.06 -6.83 14.63
N SER A 321 13.65 -6.64 13.45
CA SER A 321 15.02 -7.05 13.12
C SER A 321 16.03 -6.06 13.73
N PRO A 322 17.14 -6.54 14.33
CA PRO A 322 18.22 -5.66 14.79
C PRO A 322 18.94 -4.95 13.64
N ASP A 323 18.85 -5.49 12.42
CA ASP A 323 19.45 -4.93 11.21
C ASP A 323 18.49 -3.95 10.49
N CYS A 324 17.32 -3.69 11.07
CA CYS A 324 16.39 -2.70 10.51
C CYS A 324 16.96 -1.30 10.67
N VAL A 325 17.05 -0.61 9.54
CA VAL A 325 17.41 0.80 9.44
C VAL A 325 16.23 1.53 8.81
N VAL A 326 15.83 2.63 9.43
CA VAL A 326 14.85 3.58 8.91
C VAL A 326 15.62 4.72 8.26
N LEU A 327 15.22 5.05 7.03
CA LEU A 327 15.87 6.05 6.20
C LEU A 327 14.81 7.03 5.71
N GLY A 328 15.10 8.31 5.77
CA GLY A 328 14.24 9.33 5.21
C GLY A 328 15.05 10.49 4.64
N PHE A 329 14.36 11.37 3.95
CA PHE A 329 14.91 12.63 3.48
C PHE A 329 13.89 13.74 3.65
N CYS A 330 14.34 14.99 3.67
CA CYS A 330 13.50 16.16 3.55
C CYS A 330 14.12 17.20 2.64
N THR A 331 13.31 17.84 1.79
CA THR A 331 13.75 19.02 1.04
C THR A 331 13.42 20.27 1.84
N ASN A 332 14.43 21.07 2.13
CA ASN A 332 14.30 22.32 2.87
C ASN A 332 13.88 23.49 1.96
N ARG A 333 13.51 24.61 2.57
CA ARG A 333 13.05 25.82 1.83
C ARG A 333 14.14 26.50 1.02
N ASP A 334 15.40 26.18 1.29
CA ASP A 334 16.58 26.69 0.59
C ASP A 334 17.11 25.71 -0.46
N ASP A 335 16.30 24.71 -0.85
CA ASP A 335 16.64 23.63 -1.78
C ASP A 335 17.77 22.69 -1.30
N SER A 336 18.19 22.79 -0.03
CA SER A 336 19.03 21.79 0.61
C SER A 336 18.24 20.51 0.90
N ILE A 337 18.94 19.39 1.02
CA ILE A 337 18.33 18.10 1.35
C ILE A 337 18.96 17.54 2.62
N ASP A 338 18.10 17.18 3.57
CA ASP A 338 18.49 16.45 4.76
C ASP A 338 18.17 14.98 4.60
N PHE A 339 19.05 14.11 5.09
CA PHE A 339 18.88 12.68 5.20
C PHE A 339 18.86 12.26 6.66
N TYR A 340 17.88 11.44 7.00
CA TYR A 340 17.70 10.90 8.34
C TYR A 340 17.95 9.41 8.31
N LYS A 341 18.72 8.93 9.28
CA LYS A 341 19.00 7.51 9.48
C LYS A 341 18.80 7.15 10.94
N TRP A 342 18.08 6.07 11.20
CA TRP A 342 17.95 5.49 12.53
C TRP A 342 18.05 3.97 12.46
N GLN A 343 18.86 3.37 13.31
CA GLN A 343 18.94 1.92 13.45
C GLN A 343 18.22 1.44 14.71
N SER A 344 17.62 0.25 14.63
CA SER A 344 16.94 -0.37 15.77
C SER A 344 17.85 -0.44 17.01
N GLY A 345 17.41 0.21 18.09
CA GLY A 345 18.13 0.30 19.37
C GLY A 345 18.90 1.60 19.60
N GLU A 346 19.03 2.47 18.60
CA GLU A 346 19.62 3.80 18.78
C GLU A 346 18.65 4.77 19.46
N GLU A 347 19.17 5.69 20.27
CA GLU A 347 18.35 6.68 21.00
C GLU A 347 17.93 7.87 20.12
N ASN A 348 18.74 8.22 19.12
CA ASN A 348 18.58 9.44 18.32
C ASN A 348 18.78 9.17 16.84
N TRP A 349 18.24 10.04 15.99
CA TRP A 349 18.48 10.05 14.56
C TRP A 349 19.91 10.53 14.24
N THR A 350 20.52 9.93 13.23
CA THR A 350 21.67 10.50 12.53
C THR A 350 21.16 11.38 11.39
N ILE A 351 21.51 12.66 11.41
CA ILE A 351 21.12 13.66 10.41
C ILE A 351 22.34 14.00 9.56
N MET A 352 22.14 14.09 8.24
CA MET A 352 23.16 14.45 7.26
C MET A 352 22.53 15.45 6.30
N SER A 353 23.22 16.55 6.00
CA SER A 353 22.70 17.63 5.16
C SER A 353 23.59 17.83 3.94
N ASP A 354 22.99 18.11 2.81
CA ASP A 354 23.67 18.55 1.59
C ASP A 354 23.06 19.88 1.10
N ASP A 355 23.85 20.94 1.25
CA ASP A 355 23.45 22.32 1.00
C ASP A 355 23.51 22.71 -0.49
N ASP A 356 24.14 21.89 -1.35
CA ASP A 356 24.46 22.23 -2.75
C ASP A 356 23.64 21.39 -3.76
N SER A 357 22.62 20.66 -3.31
CA SER A 357 21.97 19.62 -4.11
C SER A 357 21.13 20.11 -5.29
N HIS A 358 20.59 21.34 -5.24
CA HIS A 358 19.61 21.88 -6.22
C HIS A 358 18.56 20.83 -6.64
N PHE A 359 18.07 20.03 -5.70
CA PHE A 359 17.16 18.91 -5.95
C PHE A 359 15.77 19.20 -5.37
N SER A 360 14.76 19.29 -6.24
CA SER A 360 13.37 19.45 -5.82
C SER A 360 12.69 18.08 -5.83
N ALA A 361 12.36 17.55 -4.66
CA ALA A 361 11.71 16.25 -4.54
C ALA A 361 10.29 16.29 -5.12
N ALA A 362 9.92 15.24 -5.85
CA ALA A 362 8.57 15.09 -6.37
C ALA A 362 7.53 15.10 -5.24
N ALA A 363 6.34 15.64 -5.52
CA ALA A 363 5.19 15.58 -4.61
C ALA A 363 4.79 14.13 -4.22
N SER A 364 5.24 13.12 -4.99
CA SER A 364 5.27 11.73 -4.53
C SER A 364 6.52 11.47 -3.69
N MET A 365 6.34 11.25 -2.41
CA MET A 365 7.40 11.28 -1.42
C MET A 365 7.76 9.85 -1.00
N ASN A 366 7.99 9.01 -2.01
CA ASN A 366 8.13 7.57 -1.86
C ASN A 366 9.57 7.09 -2.17
N PRO A 367 10.55 7.36 -1.30
CA PRO A 367 11.91 6.93 -1.55
C PRO A 367 11.98 5.40 -1.63
N ILE A 368 12.83 4.91 -2.52
CA ILE A 368 13.03 3.48 -2.75
C ILE A 368 14.39 3.10 -2.19
N PHE A 369 14.41 2.24 -1.18
CA PHE A 369 15.64 1.60 -0.73
C PHE A 369 15.91 0.34 -1.55
N PHE A 370 16.97 0.36 -2.35
CA PHE A 370 17.34 -0.74 -3.24
C PHE A 370 18.86 -0.85 -3.34
N ARG A 371 19.40 -2.07 -3.27
CA ARG A 371 20.85 -2.32 -3.33
C ARG A 371 21.69 -1.41 -2.42
N GLU A 372 21.24 -1.26 -1.17
CA GLU A 372 21.91 -0.48 -0.12
C GLU A 372 21.86 1.04 -0.30
N GLU A 373 21.18 1.54 -1.33
CA GLU A 373 21.05 2.96 -1.63
C GLU A 373 19.59 3.41 -1.54
N LEU A 374 19.40 4.69 -1.24
CA LEU A 374 18.10 5.34 -1.19
C LEU A 374 17.92 6.18 -2.45
N TYR A 375 16.90 5.85 -3.25
CA TYR A 375 16.56 6.54 -4.48
C TYR A 375 15.37 7.48 -4.25
N CYS A 376 15.56 8.75 -4.58
CA CYS A 376 14.55 9.80 -4.46
C CYS A 376 14.18 10.32 -5.86
N LEU A 377 12.89 10.50 -6.12
CA LEU A 377 12.42 11.05 -7.39
C LEU A 377 12.29 12.57 -7.29
N GLY A 378 12.91 13.29 -8.23
CA GLY A 378 12.74 14.74 -8.35
C GLY A 378 11.50 15.12 -9.18
N GLU A 379 11.03 16.36 -9.03
CA GLU A 379 9.85 16.88 -9.73
C GLU A 379 9.96 16.81 -11.26
N SER A 380 11.18 16.93 -11.80
CA SER A 380 11.41 16.91 -13.25
C SER A 380 11.71 15.49 -13.78
N GLY A 381 11.73 14.48 -12.91
CA GLY A 381 11.95 13.07 -13.25
C GLY A 381 13.41 12.60 -13.12
N GLU A 382 14.30 13.46 -12.64
CA GLU A 382 15.65 13.12 -12.20
C GLU A 382 15.61 12.19 -10.97
N LEU A 383 16.69 11.44 -10.77
CA LEU A 383 16.83 10.54 -9.63
C LEU A 383 18.01 10.99 -8.77
N GLY A 384 17.74 11.23 -7.49
CA GLY A 384 18.75 11.40 -6.48
C GLY A 384 19.07 10.07 -5.80
N VAL A 385 20.34 9.84 -5.49
CA VAL A 385 20.84 8.61 -4.90
C VAL A 385 21.65 8.96 -3.65
N PHE A 386 21.17 8.47 -2.51
CA PHE A 386 21.85 8.61 -1.23
C PHE A 386 22.40 7.27 -0.76
N ASN A 387 23.70 7.22 -0.47
CA ASN A 387 24.35 6.07 0.14
C ASN A 387 24.47 6.28 1.67
N PRO A 388 23.69 5.56 2.50
CA PRO A 388 23.69 5.72 3.95
C PRO A 388 24.92 5.15 4.67
N ALA A 389 25.77 4.37 3.99
CA ALA A 389 27.01 3.83 4.54
C ALA A 389 28.17 4.80 4.29
N GLU A 390 28.29 5.31 3.06
CA GLU A 390 29.34 6.25 2.65
C GLU A 390 28.99 7.70 2.96
N LYS A 391 27.71 7.99 3.24
CA LYS A 391 27.15 9.34 3.45
C LYS A 391 27.38 10.24 2.25
N THR A 392 27.20 9.68 1.06
CA THR A 392 27.33 10.37 -0.22
C THR A 392 25.95 10.57 -0.83
N TRP A 393 25.78 11.71 -1.48
CA TRP A 393 24.59 12.08 -2.24
C TRP A 393 25.02 12.46 -3.64
N GLU A 394 24.30 11.98 -4.63
CA GLU A 394 24.44 12.44 -6.01
C GLU A 394 23.07 12.52 -6.68
N VAL A 395 22.90 13.52 -7.54
CA VAL A 395 21.78 13.57 -8.48
C VAL A 395 22.28 12.99 -9.79
N LEU A 396 21.63 11.94 -10.27
CA LEU A 396 22.04 11.31 -11.52
C LEU A 396 21.77 12.26 -12.69
N ASP A 397 22.83 12.70 -13.37
CA ASP A 397 22.77 13.57 -14.57
C ASP A 397 21.87 13.01 -15.68
N LYS A 398 21.71 11.69 -15.66
CA LYS A 398 20.73 10.94 -16.43
C LYS A 398 20.05 10.03 -15.42
N PRO A 399 18.72 9.96 -15.38
CA PRO A 399 17.85 10.21 -16.51
C PRO A 399 17.59 11.69 -16.79
N GLU A 400 17.76 12.08 -18.07
CA GLU A 400 17.43 13.41 -18.55
C GLU A 400 15.98 13.72 -18.10
N PRO A 401 15.74 14.89 -17.49
CA PRO A 401 14.40 15.24 -17.04
C PRO A 401 13.42 15.12 -18.20
N ILE A 402 12.28 14.45 -17.97
CA ILE A 402 11.26 14.28 -18.99
C ILE A 402 10.44 15.57 -19.03
N TYR A 403 11.04 16.63 -19.58
CA TYR A 403 10.42 17.94 -19.71
C TYR A 403 9.09 17.85 -20.48
N MET A 404 8.15 18.74 -20.13
CA MET A 404 6.89 18.95 -20.87
C MET A 404 7.09 19.24 -22.38
N GLU A 405 8.32 19.54 -22.83
CA GLU A 405 8.64 19.84 -24.23
C GLU A 405 8.66 18.63 -25.17
N ASP A 406 8.61 17.39 -24.69
CA ASP A 406 8.47 16.23 -25.59
C ASP A 406 7.11 16.22 -26.34
N ILE A 407 6.16 17.07 -25.94
CA ILE A 407 4.96 17.40 -26.71
C ILE A 407 5.25 18.40 -27.84
N LEU A 408 6.22 19.31 -27.68
CA LEU A 408 6.57 20.31 -28.71
C LEU A 408 7.37 19.72 -29.87
N LYS A 409 8.13 18.62 -29.65
CA LYS A 409 8.79 17.88 -30.72
C LYS A 409 7.83 17.07 -31.63
N MET A 410 6.54 16.97 -31.28
CA MET A 410 5.50 16.42 -32.15
C MET A 410 4.81 17.47 -33.05
N ARG A 411 5.28 18.72 -33.11
CA ARG A 411 4.83 19.68 -34.14
C ARG A 411 5.70 19.57 -35.40
N PHE A 412 5.13 19.04 -36.48
CA PHE A 412 4.95 19.71 -37.79
C PHE A 412 4.68 18.72 -38.93
N ARG A 413 3.53 18.89 -39.60
CA ARG A 413 3.36 19.00 -41.07
C ARG A 413 1.88 19.28 -41.36
N LEU A 414 1.46 20.54 -41.25
CA LEU A 414 0.21 20.98 -41.86
C LEU A 414 0.43 21.06 -43.37
N GLY A 415 0.00 20.01 -44.08
CA GLY A 415 -0.17 20.06 -45.52
C GLY A 415 -1.30 21.03 -45.85
N ALA A 416 -0.96 22.16 -46.48
CA ALA A 416 -1.93 23.09 -47.02
C ALA A 416 -2.83 22.38 -48.05
N ARG A 417 -4.12 22.22 -47.74
CA ARG A 417 -5.17 22.11 -48.75
C ARG A 417 -6.32 23.03 -48.38
N LYS A 418 -6.44 24.10 -49.16
CA LYS A 418 -7.66 24.91 -49.29
C LYS A 418 -8.85 23.98 -49.52
N ILE A 419 -9.91 24.13 -48.74
CA ILE A 419 -11.24 23.66 -49.10
C ILE A 419 -12.13 24.90 -49.11
N ALA A 420 -12.72 25.13 -50.28
CA ALA A 420 -13.61 26.24 -50.57
C ALA A 420 -14.96 26.04 -49.88
N ILE A 421 -15.53 27.16 -49.46
CA ILE A 421 -16.87 27.30 -48.90
C ILE A 421 -17.89 27.14 -50.04
N CYS A 422 -18.87 26.26 -49.85
CA CYS A 422 -20.24 26.42 -50.33
C CYS A 422 -21.19 25.97 -49.22
#